data_AF-A0A520GUJ2-F1
#
_entry.id   AF-A0A520GUJ2-F1
#
_cell.length_a   1.000
_cell.length_b   1.000
_cell.length_c   1.000
_cell.angle_alpha   90.00
_cell.angle_beta   90.00
_cell.angle_gamma   90.00
#
_symmetry.space_group_name_H-M   'P 1'
#
loop_
_entity.id
_entity.type
_entity.pdbx_description
1 polymer ?
#
loop_
_entity_poly.entity_id
_entity_poly.type
_entity_poly.pdbx_seq_one_letter_code
_entity_poly.pdbx_strand_id
1 'polypeptide(L)'
;MPKRLRAAADVAIALAALALQPAHAQLPPQDPALFPSAAMRFLDDEMPRMEAAVRAGDRDFFEGATERMVAFSEDWDFKAHANPDLAPYAACTTAVSDLVVVGLCRLVPGSPVCEPGLAAQFTRNVAQCRQAAAR
;
A
#
# COMPACT_ATOMS: atom_id res chain seq x y z
N MET A 1 30.16 56.58 -20.92
CA MET A 1 30.13 55.56 -19.83
C MET A 1 29.01 55.92 -18.85
N PRO A 2 28.23 55.01 -18.24
CA PRO A 2 27.97 53.61 -18.55
C PRO A 2 26.49 53.32 -18.90
N LYS A 3 26.32 52.26 -19.67
CA LYS A 3 25.07 51.72 -20.23
C LYS A 3 24.77 50.42 -19.48
N ARG A 4 24.27 50.46 -18.22
CA ARG A 4 24.03 49.23 -17.42
C ARG A 4 23.02 49.47 -16.29
N LEU A 5 21.74 49.64 -16.59
CA LEU A 5 20.71 49.67 -15.53
C LEU A 5 19.30 49.34 -16.06
N ARG A 6 19.19 48.31 -16.90
CA ARG A 6 17.87 47.78 -17.32
C ARG A 6 17.79 46.25 -17.43
N ALA A 7 18.83 45.52 -17.04
CA ALA A 7 18.89 44.07 -17.17
C ALA A 7 18.80 43.32 -15.82
N ALA A 8 18.35 43.98 -14.75
CA ALA A 8 18.29 43.39 -13.41
C ALA A 8 16.85 43.17 -12.90
N ALA A 9 15.83 43.71 -13.59
CA ALA A 9 14.45 43.60 -13.13
C ALA A 9 13.76 42.30 -13.57
N ASP A 10 14.17 41.70 -14.69
CA ASP A 10 13.46 40.56 -15.28
C ASP A 10 13.90 39.18 -14.72
N VAL A 11 15.01 39.10 -13.97
CA VAL A 11 15.49 37.83 -13.41
C VAL A 11 14.83 37.51 -12.05
N ALA A 12 14.28 38.51 -11.36
CA ALA A 12 13.69 38.31 -10.03
C ALA A 12 12.31 37.62 -10.06
N ILE A 13 11.61 37.63 -11.20
CA ILE A 13 10.24 37.10 -11.30
C ILE A 13 10.22 35.58 -11.59
N ALA A 14 11.32 35.00 -12.09
CA ALA A 14 11.38 33.57 -12.44
C ALA A 14 11.65 32.63 -11.25
N LEU A 15 12.06 33.14 -10.08
CA LEU A 15 12.42 32.33 -8.90
C LEU A 15 11.32 32.18 -7.85
N ALA A 16 10.17 32.84 -8.02
CA ALA A 16 9.07 32.79 -7.04
C ALA A 16 8.05 31.66 -7.29
N ALA A 17 8.17 30.90 -8.38
CA ALA A 17 7.17 29.90 -8.78
C ALA A 17 7.44 28.47 -8.27
N LEU A 18 8.52 28.21 -7.51
CA LEU A 18 8.91 26.86 -7.06
C LEU A 18 8.41 26.44 -5.67
N ALA A 19 7.58 27.23 -4.99
CA ALA A 19 7.21 26.95 -3.59
C ALA A 19 5.76 26.49 -3.36
N LEU A 20 4.97 26.25 -4.41
CA LEU A 20 3.67 25.58 -4.26
C LEU A 20 3.86 24.07 -4.37
N GLN A 21 4.46 23.47 -3.34
CA GLN A 21 4.23 22.05 -3.10
C GLN A 21 2.77 21.89 -2.70
N PRO A 22 2.01 20.96 -3.30
CA PRO A 22 0.69 20.64 -2.77
C PRO A 22 0.91 20.20 -1.32
N ALA A 23 0.31 20.94 -0.39
CA ALA A 23 0.16 20.45 0.96
C ALA A 23 -0.66 19.17 0.84
N HIS A 24 -0.02 18.01 1.03
CA HIS A 24 -0.73 16.77 1.25
C HIS A 24 -1.63 17.04 2.44
N ALA A 25 -2.93 17.17 2.18
CA ALA A 25 -3.90 17.31 3.24
C ALA A 25 -3.73 16.08 4.13
N GLN A 26 -3.13 16.25 5.30
CA GLN A 26 -3.04 15.22 6.30
C GLN A 26 -4.48 14.89 6.67
N LEU A 27 -5.00 13.77 6.15
CA LEU A 27 -6.21 13.16 6.66
C LEU A 27 -6.04 13.05 8.18
N PRO A 28 -7.08 13.37 8.97
CA PRO A 28 -6.99 13.22 10.42
C PRO A 28 -6.47 11.82 10.74
N PRO A 29 -5.51 11.68 11.69
CA PRO A 29 -4.89 10.40 11.98
C PRO A 29 -6.00 9.39 12.31
N GLN A 30 -6.10 8.34 11.49
CA GLN A 30 -7.07 7.28 11.70
C GLN A 30 -6.72 6.57 13.01
N ASP A 31 -7.73 6.25 13.82
CA ASP A 31 -7.52 5.48 15.04
C ASP A 31 -6.89 4.11 14.68
N PRO A 32 -5.65 3.83 15.12
CA PRO A 32 -4.96 2.57 14.83
C PRO A 32 -5.77 1.34 15.25
N ALA A 33 -6.63 1.45 16.27
CA ALA A 33 -7.50 0.36 16.72
C ALA A 33 -8.52 -0.08 15.66
N LEU A 34 -8.82 0.78 14.68
CA LEU A 34 -9.73 0.44 13.58
C LEU A 34 -9.03 -0.39 12.49
N PHE A 35 -7.70 -0.42 12.46
CA PHE A 35 -6.93 -1.06 11.39
C PHE A 35 -7.25 -2.54 11.20
N PRO A 36 -7.31 -3.40 12.23
CA PRO A 36 -7.61 -4.82 12.02
C PRO A 36 -8.96 -5.06 11.33
N SER A 37 -9.98 -4.29 11.69
CA SER A 37 -11.29 -4.36 11.04
C SER A 37 -11.25 -3.92 9.57
N ALA A 38 -10.48 -2.88 9.26
CA ALA A 38 -10.30 -2.40 7.90
C ALA A 38 -9.51 -3.40 7.04
N ALA A 39 -8.41 -3.93 7.57
CA ALA A 39 -7.60 -4.95 6.92
C ALA A 39 -8.40 -6.22 6.64
N MET A 40 -9.22 -6.68 7.60
CA MET A 40 -10.07 -7.85 7.38
C MET A 40 -11.13 -7.64 6.31
N ARG A 41 -11.77 -6.46 6.24
CA ARG A 41 -12.70 -6.15 5.14
C ARG A 41 -12.00 -6.20 3.78
N PHE A 42 -10.83 -5.58 3.67
CA PHE A 42 -10.02 -5.64 2.45
C PHE A 42 -9.68 -7.10 2.06
N LEU A 43 -9.23 -7.91 3.01
CA LEU A 43 -8.88 -9.31 2.78
C LEU A 43 -10.09 -10.17 2.42
N ASP A 44 -11.22 -9.98 3.10
CA ASP A 44 -12.45 -10.73 2.84
C ASP A 44 -13.02 -10.40 1.44
N ASP A 45 -12.82 -9.18 0.94
CA ASP A 45 -13.19 -8.78 -0.42
C ASP A 45 -12.23 -9.34 -1.48
N GLU A 46 -10.92 -9.26 -1.24
CA GLU A 46 -9.93 -9.58 -2.26
C GLU A 46 -9.61 -11.08 -2.35
N MET A 47 -9.64 -11.84 -1.24
CA MET A 47 -9.29 -13.26 -1.25
C MET A 47 -10.16 -14.09 -2.20
N PRO A 48 -11.51 -13.99 -2.20
CA PRO A 48 -12.36 -14.76 -3.13
C PRO A 48 -12.10 -14.39 -4.60
N ARG A 49 -11.80 -13.12 -4.87
CA ARG A 49 -11.49 -12.60 -6.21
C ARG A 49 -10.15 -13.12 -6.71
N MET A 50 -9.13 -13.11 -5.85
CA MET A 50 -7.83 -13.72 -6.11
C MET A 50 -7.98 -15.22 -6.40
N GLU A 51 -8.74 -15.95 -5.59
CA GLU A 51 -8.97 -17.38 -5.82
C GLU A 51 -9.67 -17.65 -7.15
N ALA A 52 -10.62 -16.80 -7.56
CA ALA A 52 -11.25 -16.89 -8.86
C ALA A 52 -10.26 -16.62 -10.00
N ALA A 53 -9.41 -15.59 -9.88
CA ALA A 53 -8.39 -15.26 -10.86
C ALA A 53 -7.36 -16.40 -11.02
N VAL A 54 -6.90 -16.99 -9.91
CA VAL A 54 -6.00 -18.16 -9.93
C VAL A 54 -6.65 -19.32 -10.68
N ARG A 55 -7.93 -19.64 -10.41
CA ARG A 55 -8.65 -20.72 -11.12
C ARG A 55 -8.81 -20.42 -12.61
N ALA A 56 -9.03 -19.15 -12.97
CA ALA A 56 -9.21 -18.71 -14.34
C ALA A 56 -7.89 -18.54 -15.11
N GLY A 57 -6.74 -18.58 -14.43
CA GLY A 57 -5.46 -18.27 -15.06
C GLY A 57 -5.26 -16.77 -15.34
N ASP A 58 -6.05 -15.90 -14.71
CA ASP A 58 -6.12 -14.47 -15.00
C ASP A 58 -4.95 -13.73 -14.33
N ARG A 59 -3.95 -13.39 -15.14
CA ARG A 59 -2.75 -12.64 -14.69
C ARG A 59 -3.04 -11.15 -14.55
N ASP A 60 -3.94 -10.62 -15.37
CA ASP A 60 -4.22 -9.18 -15.45
C ASP A 60 -4.95 -8.70 -14.19
N PHE A 61 -5.73 -9.58 -13.55
CA PHE A 61 -6.29 -9.34 -12.22
C PHE A 61 -5.25 -8.83 -11.19
N PHE A 62 -4.02 -9.36 -11.24
CA PHE A 62 -3.01 -9.08 -10.22
C PHE A 62 -2.40 -7.68 -10.32
N GLU A 63 -2.45 -7.05 -11.48
CA GLU A 63 -2.07 -5.64 -11.64
C GLU A 63 -3.02 -4.75 -10.83
N GLY A 64 -4.33 -4.86 -11.09
CA GLY A 64 -5.33 -4.10 -10.35
C GLY A 64 -5.40 -4.48 -8.86
N ALA A 65 -5.12 -5.74 -8.49
CA ALA A 65 -5.02 -6.13 -7.08
C ALA A 65 -3.83 -5.48 -6.38
N THR A 66 -2.70 -5.30 -7.09
CA THR A 66 -1.54 -4.57 -6.58
C THR A 66 -1.91 -3.11 -6.32
N GLU A 67 -2.57 -2.45 -7.26
CA GLU A 67 -3.00 -1.04 -7.10
C GLU A 67 -3.90 -0.85 -5.88
N ARG A 68 -4.91 -1.72 -5.71
CA ARG A 68 -5.81 -1.65 -4.53
C ARG A 68 -5.08 -1.91 -3.22
N MET A 69 -4.14 -2.86 -3.20
CA MET A 69 -3.30 -3.11 -2.03
C MET A 69 -2.40 -1.91 -1.73
N VAL A 70 -1.83 -1.23 -2.74
CA VAL A 70 -1.00 -0.03 -2.54
C VAL A 70 -1.83 1.10 -1.98
N ALA A 71 -2.99 1.39 -2.58
CA ALA A 71 -3.89 2.43 -2.10
C ALA A 71 -4.32 2.18 -0.64
N PHE A 72 -4.70 0.95 -0.30
CA PHE A 72 -5.00 0.58 1.09
C PHE A 72 -3.78 0.79 2.01
N SER A 73 -2.58 0.41 1.57
CA SER A 73 -1.36 0.61 2.37
C SER A 73 -0.98 2.07 2.56
N GLU A 74 -1.29 2.94 1.59
CA GLU A 74 -1.05 4.39 1.65
C GLU A 74 -2.04 5.07 2.60
N ASP A 75 -3.32 4.71 2.55
CA ASP A 75 -4.36 5.23 3.46
C ASP A 75 -4.00 5.00 4.95
N TRP A 76 -3.29 3.90 5.24
CA TRP A 76 -2.86 3.51 6.59
C TRP A 76 -1.36 3.75 6.88
N ASP A 77 -0.63 4.26 5.88
CA ASP A 77 0.78 4.63 5.94
C ASP A 77 1.77 3.53 6.37
N PHE A 78 1.47 2.25 6.11
CA PHE A 78 2.28 1.14 6.65
C PHE A 78 3.29 0.51 5.68
N LYS A 79 3.17 0.77 4.37
CA LYS A 79 4.10 0.18 3.38
C LYS A 79 5.27 1.10 3.03
N ALA A 80 5.02 2.40 2.88
CA ALA A 80 6.05 3.38 2.51
C ALA A 80 6.82 3.92 3.71
N HIS A 81 6.11 4.26 4.81
CA HIS A 81 6.71 4.95 5.96
C HIS A 81 6.71 4.12 7.25
N ALA A 82 6.18 2.89 7.21
CA ALA A 82 6.12 1.96 8.33
C ALA A 82 5.49 2.58 9.59
N ASN A 83 4.21 2.95 9.49
CA ASN A 83 3.41 3.47 10.60
C ASN A 83 3.61 2.67 11.91
N PRO A 84 4.28 3.25 12.93
CA PRO A 84 4.62 2.53 14.16
C PRO A 84 3.40 2.19 15.00
N ASP A 85 2.29 2.92 14.83
CA ASP A 85 1.05 2.67 15.56
C ASP A 85 0.38 1.36 15.13
N LEU A 86 0.74 0.82 13.95
CA LEU A 86 0.26 -0.47 13.47
C LEU A 86 1.18 -1.64 13.87
N ALA A 87 2.28 -1.40 14.58
CA ALA A 87 3.18 -2.46 15.04
C ALA A 87 2.46 -3.58 15.85
N PRO A 88 1.48 -3.29 16.74
CA PRO A 88 0.70 -4.34 17.41
C PRO A 88 -0.13 -5.21 16.46
N TYR A 89 -0.38 -4.75 15.24
CA TYR A 89 -1.19 -5.40 14.21
C TYR A 89 -0.35 -5.90 13.04
N ALA A 90 0.92 -6.24 13.26
CA ALA A 90 1.83 -6.71 12.22
C ALA A 90 1.26 -7.88 11.39
N ALA A 91 0.49 -8.78 12.00
CA ALA A 91 -0.17 -9.85 11.27
C ALA A 91 -1.14 -9.32 10.18
N CYS A 92 -1.84 -8.22 10.45
CA CYS A 92 -2.74 -7.59 9.48
C CYS A 92 -1.96 -6.89 8.35
N THR A 93 -0.92 -6.10 8.67
CA THR A 93 -0.11 -5.42 7.63
C THR A 93 0.61 -6.42 6.73
N THR A 94 1.14 -7.50 7.30
CA THR A 94 1.77 -8.59 6.53
C THR A 94 0.75 -9.34 5.69
N ALA A 95 -0.43 -9.71 6.22
CA ALA A 95 -1.46 -10.40 5.44
C ALA A 95 -1.91 -9.58 4.22
N VAL A 96 -2.15 -8.27 4.38
CA VAL A 96 -2.51 -7.39 3.27
C VAL A 96 -1.40 -7.34 2.21
N SER A 97 -0.15 -7.20 2.65
CA SER A 97 1.01 -7.12 1.75
C SER A 97 1.26 -8.42 0.97
N ASP A 98 1.07 -9.56 1.63
CA ASP A 98 1.38 -10.88 1.07
C ASP A 98 0.30 -11.41 0.12
N LEU A 99 -0.93 -10.89 0.20
CA LEU A 99 -2.09 -11.38 -0.55
C LEU A 99 -1.79 -11.56 -2.05
N VAL A 100 -1.31 -10.49 -2.70
CA VAL A 100 -1.03 -10.47 -4.14
C VAL A 100 0.08 -11.46 -4.49
N VAL A 101 1.14 -11.50 -3.67
CA VAL A 101 2.29 -12.40 -3.87
C VAL A 101 1.85 -13.86 -3.76
N VAL A 102 1.04 -14.20 -2.75
CA VAL A 102 0.50 -15.54 -2.56
C VAL A 102 -0.34 -15.97 -3.76
N GLY A 103 -1.22 -15.09 -4.27
CA GLY A 103 -2.02 -15.41 -5.44
C GLY A 103 -1.19 -15.60 -6.70
N LEU A 104 -0.21 -14.74 -6.95
CA LEU A 104 0.74 -14.89 -8.06
C LEU A 104 1.53 -16.19 -7.97
N CYS A 105 1.98 -16.57 -6.77
CA CYS A 105 2.72 -17.82 -6.54
C CYS A 105 1.87 -19.08 -6.72
N ARG A 106 0.55 -18.99 -6.54
CA ARG A 106 -0.38 -20.07 -6.89
C ARG A 106 -0.60 -20.14 -8.40
N LEU A 107 -0.62 -19.00 -9.09
CA LEU A 107 -0.81 -18.92 -10.54
C LEU A 107 0.44 -19.34 -11.33
N VAL A 108 1.62 -18.96 -10.85
CA VAL A 108 2.92 -19.19 -11.50
C VAL A 108 3.88 -19.80 -10.48
N PRO A 109 3.76 -21.11 -10.22
CA PRO A 109 4.66 -21.78 -9.28
C PRO A 109 6.11 -21.78 -9.82
N GLY A 110 7.08 -21.71 -8.91
CA GLY A 110 8.51 -21.84 -9.23
C GLY A 110 9.27 -20.52 -9.43
N SER A 111 8.64 -19.36 -9.25
CA SER A 111 9.36 -18.09 -9.16
C SER A 111 10.19 -18.03 -7.86
N PRO A 112 11.41 -17.44 -7.86
CA PRO A 112 12.23 -17.33 -6.65
C PRO A 112 11.57 -16.57 -5.49
N VAL A 113 10.62 -15.68 -5.78
CA VAL A 113 9.84 -14.95 -4.76
C VAL A 113 8.79 -15.82 -4.06
N CYS A 114 8.52 -17.02 -4.58
CA CYS A 114 7.56 -17.96 -4.03
C CYS A 114 8.23 -18.89 -3.03
N GLU A 115 8.61 -18.31 -1.89
CA GLU A 115 9.31 -19.03 -0.84
C GLU A 115 8.48 -20.18 -0.25
N PRO A 116 9.11 -21.30 0.12
CA PRO A 116 8.45 -22.37 0.84
C PRO A 116 7.81 -21.86 2.14
N GLY A 117 6.52 -22.07 2.30
CA GLY A 117 5.78 -21.70 3.52
C GLY A 117 5.07 -20.35 3.47
N LEU A 118 5.25 -19.53 2.42
CA LEU A 118 4.57 -18.24 2.24
C LEU A 118 3.04 -18.38 2.41
N ALA A 119 2.42 -19.34 1.71
CA ALA A 119 0.98 -19.57 1.80
C ALA A 119 0.51 -19.96 3.21
N ALA A 120 1.32 -20.75 3.94
CA ALA A 120 1.00 -21.14 5.30
C ALA A 120 1.13 -19.96 6.28
N GLN A 121 2.14 -19.11 6.08
CA GLN A 121 2.32 -17.88 6.85
C GLN A 121 1.18 -16.89 6.61
N PHE A 122 0.84 -16.63 5.35
CA PHE A 122 -0.32 -15.81 5.00
C PHE A 122 -1.60 -16.29 5.71
N THR A 123 -1.88 -17.59 5.67
CA THR A 123 -3.07 -18.16 6.34
C THR A 123 -3.05 -17.91 7.85
N ARG A 124 -1.88 -18.06 8.51
CA ARG A 124 -1.74 -17.76 9.94
C ARG A 124 -1.95 -16.27 10.23
N ASN A 125 -1.39 -15.40 9.41
CA ASN A 125 -1.51 -13.94 9.56
C ASN A 125 -2.96 -13.47 9.37
N VAL A 126 -3.69 -14.01 8.39
CA VAL A 126 -5.14 -13.77 8.23
C VAL A 126 -5.91 -14.20 9.48
N ALA A 127 -5.62 -15.39 10.03
CA ALA A 127 -6.28 -15.86 11.24
C ALA A 127 -6.01 -14.97 12.46
N GLN A 128 -4.76 -14.52 12.65
CA GLN A 128 -4.40 -13.59 13.72
C GLN A 128 -5.04 -12.21 13.52
N CYS A 129 -5.08 -11.71 12.28
CA CYS A 129 -5.73 -10.44 11.96
C CYS A 129 -7.23 -10.50 12.26
N ARG A 130 -7.89 -11.61 11.92
CA ARG A 130 -9.31 -11.84 12.24
C ARG A 130 -9.56 -11.84 13.75
N GLN A 131 -8.66 -12.42 14.54
CA GLN A 131 -8.76 -12.37 16.00
C GLN A 131 -8.60 -10.95 16.55
N ALA A 132 -7.74 -10.14 15.95
CA ALA A 132 -7.58 -8.74 16.33
C ALA A 132 -8.81 -7.89 15.94
N ALA A 133 -9.42 -8.15 14.78
CA ALA A 133 -10.62 -7.46 14.30
C ALA A 133 -11.89 -7.76 15.09
N ALA A 134 -11.90 -8.86 15.86
CA ALA A 134 -13.04 -9.30 16.66
C ALA A 134 -13.01 -8.79 18.13
N ARG A 135 -11.98 -8.01 18.49
CA ARG A 135 -11.83 -7.39 19.82
C ARG A 135 -12.43 -6.00 19.84
#